data_AF-A0A5J5U1N9-F1
#
_entry.id   AF-A0A5J5U1N9-F1
#
_cell.length_a   1.000
_cell.length_b   1.000
_cell.length_c   1.000
_cell.angle_alpha   90.00
_cell.angle_beta   90.00
_cell.angle_gamma   90.00
#
_symmetry.space_group_name_H-M   'P 1'
#
loop_
_entity.id
_entity.type
_entity.pdbx_description
1 polymer ?
#
loop_
_entity_poly.entity_id
_entity_poly.type
_entity_poly.pdbx_seq_one_letter_code
_entity_poly.pdbx_strand_id
1 'polypeptide(L)'
;MKISSPGSEQVKAKRSSILGKLQISWRTNLGEPGRLQTQQILGNPSSCKEIELQVLGIPSLIILDKPFSVDLNLTNHTDSELGPFEVWLSKNSAHEKFVMFNGLQTMALPAVEAFGSTDFHLNVVATKLGVQRISGLIVFDTKEKKTFEPLADVEIFVESD
;
A
#
# COMPACT_ATOMS: atom_id res chain seq x y z
N MET A 1 -14.13 21.78 -42.27
CA MET A 1 -14.50 21.71 -40.84
C MET A 1 -13.42 20.94 -40.11
N LYS A 2 -12.63 21.62 -39.28
CA LYS A 2 -11.56 21.01 -38.46
C LYS A 2 -12.19 20.66 -37.12
N ILE A 3 -12.32 19.37 -36.81
CA ILE A 3 -12.86 18.89 -35.53
C ILE A 3 -11.67 18.84 -34.57
N SER A 4 -11.61 19.79 -33.65
CA SER A 4 -10.66 19.80 -32.54
C SER A 4 -11.13 18.85 -31.45
N SER A 5 -10.33 17.83 -31.15
CA SER A 5 -10.48 16.97 -29.97
C SER A 5 -10.26 17.76 -28.69
N PRO A 6 -11.08 17.59 -27.63
CA PRO A 6 -10.70 18.10 -26.32
C PRO A 6 -9.71 17.12 -25.70
N GLY A 7 -8.49 17.60 -25.46
CA GLY A 7 -7.52 16.90 -24.62
C GLY A 7 -8.10 16.78 -23.21
N SER A 8 -8.09 15.57 -22.68
CA SER A 8 -8.38 15.26 -21.30
C SER A 8 -7.30 15.88 -20.41
N GLU A 9 -7.52 17.11 -19.98
CA GLU A 9 -6.80 17.69 -18.84
C GLU A 9 -7.12 16.85 -17.61
N GLN A 10 -6.23 15.91 -17.28
CA GLN A 10 -6.18 15.34 -15.94
C GLN A 10 -5.83 16.49 -14.99
N VAL A 11 -6.86 17.10 -14.40
CA VAL A 11 -6.74 17.94 -13.23
C VAL A 11 -6.31 17.04 -12.08
N LYS A 12 -5.01 16.78 -11.98
CA LYS A 12 -4.39 16.28 -10.77
C LYS A 12 -4.56 17.40 -9.75
N ALA A 13 -5.66 17.35 -9.00
CA ALA A 13 -5.94 18.26 -7.91
C ALA A 13 -4.76 18.19 -6.93
N LYS A 14 -3.86 19.15 -7.06
CA LYS A 14 -2.72 19.33 -6.18
C LYS A 14 -3.29 19.78 -4.84
N ARG A 15 -3.67 18.82 -3.99
CA ARG A 15 -4.05 19.08 -2.60
C ARG A 15 -2.95 19.98 -2.02
N SER A 16 -3.33 21.20 -1.64
CA SER A 16 -2.41 22.19 -1.12
C SER A 16 -1.73 21.63 0.12
N SER A 17 -0.44 21.34 0.03
CA SER A 17 0.33 20.73 1.12
C SER A 17 0.71 21.75 2.20
N ILE A 18 -0.13 22.74 2.47
CA ILE A 18 0.14 23.77 3.48
C ILE A 18 -0.31 23.23 4.84
N LEU A 19 0.64 22.89 5.71
CA LEU A 19 0.38 22.42 7.07
C LEU A 19 0.02 23.56 8.04
N GLY A 20 0.54 24.76 7.79
CA GLY A 20 0.29 25.92 8.64
C GLY A 20 1.39 26.98 8.53
N LYS A 21 1.43 27.90 9.50
CA LYS A 21 2.46 28.95 9.60
C LYS A 21 2.86 29.10 11.07
N LEU A 22 4.15 28.95 11.37
CA LEU A 22 4.66 29.18 12.71
C LEU A 22 4.79 30.69 12.97
N GLN A 23 4.20 31.16 14.06
CA GLN A 23 4.37 32.52 14.55
C GLN A 23 4.97 32.45 15.95
N ILE A 24 6.10 33.14 16.14
CA ILE A 24 6.82 33.18 17.41
C ILE A 24 6.72 34.59 17.95
N SER A 25 6.36 34.72 19.22
CA SER A 25 6.40 35.99 19.95
C SER A 25 7.17 35.80 21.26
N TRP A 26 8.01 36.76 21.62
CA TRP A 26 8.79 36.74 22.85
C TRP A 26 8.86 38.13 23.47
N ARG A 27 9.48 38.21 24.65
CA ARG A 27 9.91 39.47 25.26
C ARG A 27 11.42 39.49 25.39
N THR A 28 12.04 40.65 25.17
CA THR A 28 13.46 40.84 25.46
C THR A 28 13.69 40.83 26.98
N ASN A 29 14.95 40.77 27.38
CA ASN A 29 15.35 40.93 28.79
C ASN A 29 14.83 42.24 29.42
N LEU A 30 14.55 43.27 28.61
CA LEU A 30 13.97 44.55 29.02
C LEU A 30 12.44 44.63 28.84
N GLY A 31 11.79 43.52 28.50
CA GLY A 31 10.33 43.41 28.42
C GLY A 31 9.69 43.86 27.10
N GLU A 32 10.50 44.31 26.13
CA GLU A 32 10.03 44.76 24.83
C GLU A 32 9.46 43.57 24.02
N PRO A 33 8.33 43.75 23.32
CA PRO A 33 7.73 42.68 22.55
C PRO A 33 8.51 42.42 21.25
N GLY A 34 8.91 41.17 21.03
CA GLY A 34 9.48 40.66 19.78
C GLY A 34 8.52 39.71 19.06
N ARG A 35 8.55 39.71 17.72
CA ARG A 35 7.75 38.81 16.90
C ARG A 35 8.51 38.34 15.66
N LEU A 36 8.48 37.04 15.40
CA LEU A 36 8.97 36.42 14.17
C LEU A 36 7.82 35.68 13.50
N GLN A 37 7.53 36.05 12.25
CA GLN A 37 6.67 35.26 11.39
C GLN A 37 7.54 34.43 10.47
N THR A 38 7.31 33.11 10.42
CA THR A 38 7.99 32.25 9.45
C THR A 38 7.21 32.18 8.15
N GLN A 39 7.77 31.54 7.13
CA GLN A 39 7.02 31.15 5.94
C GLN A 39 6.02 30.02 6.27
N GLN A 40 5.15 29.70 5.30
CA GLN A 40 4.25 28.55 5.42
C GLN A 40 5.06 27.27 5.55
N ILE A 41 4.66 26.43 6.50
CA ILE A 41 5.14 25.06 6.61
C ILE A 41 4.43 24.28 5.52
N LEU A 42 5.19 23.87 4.51
CA LEU A 42 4.71 22.93 3.51
C LEU A 42 4.94 21.52 4.07
N GLY A 43 3.87 20.75 4.20
CA GLY A 43 3.97 19.32 4.34
C GLY A 43 4.48 18.70 3.06
N ASN A 44 5.17 17.58 3.22
CA ASN A 44 5.31 16.67 2.10
C ASN A 44 3.89 16.19 1.78
N PRO A 45 3.41 16.28 0.53
CA PRO A 45 2.27 15.50 0.13
C PRO A 45 2.75 14.05 0.12
N SER A 46 2.81 13.42 1.30
CA SER A 46 2.72 11.97 1.39
C SER A 46 1.40 11.65 0.70
N SER A 47 1.46 11.03 -0.47
CA SER A 47 0.30 10.34 -1.02
C SER A 47 -0.11 9.37 0.07
N CYS A 48 -1.13 9.74 0.85
CA CYS A 48 -1.72 8.85 1.82
C CYS A 48 -2.04 7.58 1.04
N LYS A 49 -1.41 6.46 1.40
CA LYS A 49 -1.72 5.19 0.76
C LYS A 49 -3.16 4.88 1.18
N GLU A 50 -4.08 4.99 0.23
CA GLU A 50 -5.51 4.77 0.49
C GLU A 50 -5.77 3.37 1.05
N ILE A 51 -4.99 2.40 0.58
CA ILE A 51 -4.99 1.01 1.04
C ILE A 51 -3.57 0.63 1.49
N GLU A 52 -3.50 -0.04 2.63
CA GLU A 52 -2.28 -0.64 3.17
C GLU A 52 -2.48 -2.15 3.35
N LEU A 53 -1.44 -2.92 3.07
CA LEU A 53 -1.43 -4.36 3.27
C LEU A 53 -0.28 -4.72 4.20
N GLN A 54 -0.58 -5.46 5.26
CA GLN A 54 0.38 -5.85 6.29
C GLN A 54 0.41 -7.37 6.45
N VAL A 55 1.57 -7.93 6.76
CA VAL A 55 1.70 -9.34 7.15
C VAL A 55 1.47 -9.48 8.64
N LEU A 56 0.49 -10.30 9.00
CA LEU A 56 0.19 -10.64 10.39
C LEU A 56 0.99 -11.86 10.85
N GLY A 57 1.21 -12.83 9.96
CA GLY A 57 1.84 -14.10 10.32
C GLY A 57 2.36 -14.88 9.12
N ILE A 58 3.52 -15.51 9.30
CA ILE A 58 4.09 -16.50 8.40
C ILE A 58 4.53 -17.70 9.25
N PRO A 59 4.26 -18.95 8.80
CA PRO A 59 4.76 -20.15 9.47
C PRO A 59 6.28 -20.12 9.62
N SER A 60 6.76 -20.53 10.79
CA SER A 60 8.21 -20.58 11.07
C SER A 60 8.95 -21.66 10.29
N LEU A 61 8.24 -22.72 9.89
CA LEU A 61 8.77 -23.82 9.10
C LEU A 61 8.06 -23.85 7.74
N ILE A 62 8.83 -23.63 6.68
CA ILE A 62 8.34 -23.67 5.30
C ILE A 62 9.13 -24.76 4.58
N ILE A 63 8.43 -25.80 4.16
CA ILE A 63 9.04 -26.93 3.46
C ILE A 63 8.84 -26.77 1.95
N LEU A 64 9.89 -27.07 1.19
CA LEU A 64 9.86 -27.09 -0.27
C LEU A 64 8.66 -27.89 -0.80
N ASP A 65 7.99 -27.35 -1.82
CA ASP A 65 6.84 -27.96 -2.50
C ASP A 65 5.64 -28.31 -1.60
N LYS A 66 5.64 -27.88 -0.33
CA LYS A 66 4.49 -27.98 0.56
C LYS A 66 3.78 -26.62 0.67
N PRO A 67 2.43 -26.59 0.59
CA PRO A 67 1.69 -25.35 0.73
C PRO A 67 1.73 -24.83 2.16
N PHE A 68 1.81 -23.51 2.30
CA PHE A 68 1.76 -22.79 3.56
C PHE A 68 0.86 -21.57 3.44
N SER A 69 0.30 -21.13 4.57
CA SER A 69 -0.60 -19.97 4.63
C SER A 69 0.15 -18.73 5.11
N VAL A 70 -0.17 -17.57 4.55
CA VAL A 70 0.35 -16.27 4.97
C VAL A 70 -0.82 -15.41 5.40
N ASP A 71 -0.84 -15.01 6.66
CA ASP A 71 -1.89 -14.18 7.24
C ASP A 71 -1.60 -12.70 6.96
N LEU A 72 -2.61 -12.00 6.45
CA LEU A 72 -2.52 -10.63 5.96
C LEU A 72 -3.68 -9.79 6.47
N ASN A 73 -3.45 -8.49 6.61
CA ASN A 73 -4.46 -7.49 6.92
C ASN A 73 -4.47 -6.39 5.85
N LEU A 74 -5.64 -6.14 5.26
CA LEU A 74 -5.89 -5.02 4.37
C LEU A 74 -6.57 -3.89 5.15
N THR A 75 -5.92 -2.73 5.26
CA THR A 75 -6.47 -1.54 5.94
C THR A 75 -6.82 -0.45 4.93
N ASN A 76 -8.02 0.12 5.08
CA ASN A 76 -8.47 1.31 4.37
C ASN A 76 -8.16 2.55 5.19
N HIS A 77 -7.41 3.50 4.63
CA HIS A 77 -7.03 4.76 5.28
C HIS A 77 -7.87 5.96 4.82
N THR A 78 -8.93 5.71 4.05
CA THR A 78 -9.84 6.75 3.53
C THR A 78 -11.11 6.86 4.38
N ASP A 79 -11.80 7.99 4.21
CA ASP A 79 -13.09 8.29 4.85
C ASP A 79 -14.29 7.71 4.09
N SER A 80 -14.03 6.86 3.09
CA SER A 80 -15.04 6.25 2.23
C SER A 80 -14.84 4.72 2.18
N GLU A 81 -15.90 3.98 1.92
CA GLU A 81 -15.81 2.54 1.66
C GLU A 81 -15.10 2.28 0.31
N LEU A 82 -14.14 1.34 0.31
CA LEU A 82 -13.39 0.93 -0.87
C LEU A 82 -13.59 -0.56 -1.17
N GLY A 83 -13.40 -0.97 -2.44
CA GLY A 83 -13.62 -2.34 -2.90
C GLY A 83 -15.01 -2.56 -3.52
N PRO A 84 -15.42 -3.83 -3.76
CA PRO A 84 -14.73 -5.08 -3.44
C PRO A 84 -13.37 -5.23 -4.11
N PHE A 85 -12.48 -6.03 -3.52
CA PHE A 85 -11.13 -6.19 -4.05
C PHE A 85 -10.89 -7.57 -4.66
N GLU A 86 -9.97 -7.61 -5.62
CA GLU A 86 -9.33 -8.83 -6.09
C GLU A 86 -7.83 -8.77 -5.77
N VAL A 87 -7.28 -9.88 -5.29
CA VAL A 87 -5.88 -9.99 -4.87
C VAL A 87 -5.19 -11.09 -5.67
N TRP A 88 -4.03 -10.80 -6.25
CA TRP A 88 -3.22 -11.77 -6.99
C TRP A 88 -1.73 -11.44 -6.98
N LEU A 89 -0.88 -12.39 -7.36
CA LEU A 89 0.56 -12.19 -7.51
C LEU A 89 0.83 -11.76 -8.96
N SER A 90 1.54 -10.66 -9.13
CA SER A 90 2.01 -10.19 -10.44
C SER A 90 2.77 -11.31 -11.16
N LYS A 91 2.42 -11.55 -12.42
CA LYS A 91 3.15 -12.48 -13.30
C LYS A 91 4.40 -11.84 -13.91
N ASN A 92 4.50 -10.52 -13.83
CA ASN A 92 5.50 -9.76 -14.56
C ASN A 92 6.61 -9.35 -13.59
N SER A 93 7.65 -10.17 -13.50
CA SER A 93 8.90 -9.78 -12.86
C SER A 93 10.07 -10.14 -13.78
N ALA A 94 11.01 -9.21 -13.91
CA ALA A 94 12.31 -9.46 -14.55
C ALA A 94 13.13 -10.54 -13.80
N HIS A 95 12.71 -10.89 -12.59
CA HIS A 95 13.29 -11.92 -11.75
C HIS A 95 12.37 -13.14 -11.63
N GLU A 96 12.97 -14.32 -11.54
CA GLU A 96 12.27 -15.58 -11.32
C GLU A 96 11.57 -15.57 -9.95
N LYS A 97 10.27 -15.88 -9.91
CA LYS A 97 9.53 -16.02 -8.67
C LYS A 97 9.55 -17.48 -8.24
N PHE A 98 9.97 -17.72 -7.00
CA PHE A 98 10.03 -19.05 -6.41
C PHE A 98 8.93 -19.29 -5.37
N VAL A 99 8.00 -18.35 -5.21
CA VAL A 99 6.81 -18.48 -4.36
C VAL A 99 5.59 -18.23 -5.24
N MET A 100 4.68 -19.21 -5.28
CA MET A 100 3.51 -19.23 -6.16
C MET A 100 2.22 -19.45 -5.37
N PHE A 101 1.08 -19.05 -5.92
CA PHE A 101 -0.23 -19.40 -5.36
C PHE A 101 -0.53 -20.89 -5.47
N ASN A 102 -1.05 -21.46 -4.39
CA ASN A 102 -1.54 -22.83 -4.36
C ASN A 102 -3.03 -22.92 -4.76
N GLY A 103 -3.34 -22.72 -6.04
CA GLY A 103 -4.72 -22.84 -6.56
C GLY A 103 -5.14 -21.69 -7.48
N LEU A 104 -6.38 -21.20 -7.30
CA LEU A 104 -6.93 -20.09 -8.10
C LEU A 104 -6.04 -18.85 -7.89
N GLN A 105 -5.56 -18.26 -8.99
CA GLN A 105 -4.55 -17.19 -8.95
C GLN A 105 -5.07 -15.85 -8.42
N THR A 106 -6.37 -15.75 -8.16
CA THR A 106 -7.06 -14.54 -7.74
C THR A 106 -7.96 -14.86 -6.56
N MET A 107 -7.94 -14.01 -5.53
CA MET A 107 -8.82 -14.10 -4.38
C MET A 107 -9.70 -12.85 -4.30
N ALA A 108 -11.01 -13.04 -4.11
CA ALA A 108 -11.94 -11.94 -3.89
C ALA A 108 -11.99 -11.58 -2.39
N LEU A 109 -11.97 -10.29 -2.10
CA LEU A 109 -12.16 -9.72 -0.77
C LEU A 109 -13.39 -8.81 -0.79
N PRO A 110 -14.13 -8.72 0.34
CA PRO A 110 -15.26 -7.81 0.46
C PRO A 110 -14.79 -6.35 0.40
N ALA A 111 -15.76 -5.44 0.27
CA ALA A 111 -15.50 -4.03 0.49
C ALA A 111 -15.06 -3.79 1.95
N VAL A 112 -14.22 -2.78 2.15
CA VAL A 112 -13.69 -2.38 3.46
C VAL A 112 -14.21 -0.99 3.79
N GLU A 113 -14.88 -0.87 4.94
CA GLU A 113 -15.44 0.38 5.42
C GLU A 113 -14.36 1.48 5.59
N ALA A 114 -14.82 2.73 5.70
CA ALA A 114 -13.96 3.87 5.99
C ALA A 114 -13.14 3.63 7.27
N PHE A 115 -11.82 3.79 7.19
CA PHE A 115 -10.89 3.51 8.29
C PHE A 115 -10.94 2.06 8.84
N GLY A 116 -11.57 1.15 8.11
CA GLY A 116 -11.73 -0.25 8.48
C GLY A 116 -10.56 -1.12 8.02
N SER A 117 -10.57 -2.38 8.45
CA SER A 117 -9.62 -3.39 7.97
C SER A 117 -10.27 -4.77 7.84
N THR A 118 -9.65 -5.64 7.03
CA THR A 118 -10.08 -7.02 6.85
C THR A 118 -8.89 -7.96 6.82
N ASP A 119 -8.98 -9.04 7.59
CA ASP A 119 -7.97 -10.10 7.64
C ASP A 119 -8.28 -11.18 6.61
N PHE A 120 -7.23 -11.69 5.98
CA PHE A 120 -7.32 -12.80 5.04
C PHE A 120 -6.02 -13.59 4.99
N HIS A 121 -6.06 -14.77 4.38
CA HIS A 121 -4.89 -15.62 4.23
C HIS A 121 -4.66 -15.98 2.76
N LEU A 122 -3.39 -16.09 2.38
CA LEU A 122 -2.99 -16.59 1.06
C LEU A 122 -2.29 -17.92 1.20
N ASN A 123 -2.76 -18.92 0.46
CA ASN A 123 -2.10 -20.20 0.36
C ASN A 123 -1.08 -20.17 -0.78
N VAL A 124 0.18 -20.36 -0.44
CA VAL A 124 1.32 -20.29 -1.36
C VAL A 124 2.20 -21.53 -1.23
N VAL A 125 3.00 -21.80 -2.26
CA VAL A 125 3.98 -22.89 -2.31
C VAL A 125 5.33 -22.30 -2.71
N ALA A 126 6.38 -22.68 -1.99
CA ALA A 126 7.75 -22.35 -2.34
C ALA A 126 8.36 -23.47 -3.20
N THR A 127 8.96 -23.10 -4.33
CA THR A 127 9.52 -24.03 -5.32
C THR A 127 11.05 -24.06 -5.34
N LYS A 128 11.69 -23.35 -4.39
CA LYS A 128 13.16 -23.32 -4.24
C LYS A 128 13.59 -23.21 -2.79
N LEU A 129 14.67 -23.90 -2.44
CA LEU A 129 15.28 -23.89 -1.11
C LEU A 129 15.98 -22.58 -0.78
N GLY A 130 16.22 -22.35 0.52
CA GLY A 130 16.96 -21.22 1.05
C GLY A 130 16.13 -19.96 1.22
N VAL A 131 16.78 -18.80 1.21
CA VAL A 131 16.10 -17.50 1.34
C VAL A 131 15.30 -17.22 0.07
N GLN A 132 13.98 -17.11 0.22
CA GLN A 132 13.03 -16.76 -0.83
C GLN A 132 12.26 -15.50 -0.46
N ARG A 133 11.57 -14.93 -1.44
CA ARG A 133 10.88 -13.65 -1.29
C ARG A 133 9.45 -13.70 -1.80
N ILE A 134 8.50 -13.39 -0.93
CA ILE A 134 7.11 -13.16 -1.28
C ILE A 134 7.01 -11.73 -1.80
N SER A 135 6.73 -11.58 -3.10
CA SER A 135 6.80 -10.29 -3.78
C SER A 135 5.79 -10.12 -4.90
N GLY A 136 5.43 -8.86 -5.16
CA GLY A 136 4.50 -8.48 -6.22
C GLY A 136 3.07 -8.90 -5.96
N LEU A 137 2.59 -8.74 -4.72
CA LEU A 137 1.18 -8.87 -4.38
C LEU A 137 0.43 -7.63 -4.84
N ILE A 138 -0.59 -7.84 -5.66
CA ILE A 138 -1.42 -6.78 -6.25
C ILE A 138 -2.80 -6.85 -5.61
N VAL A 139 -3.34 -5.68 -5.23
CA VAL A 139 -4.72 -5.51 -4.79
C VAL A 139 -5.42 -4.60 -5.78
N PHE A 140 -6.58 -5.02 -6.27
CA PHE A 140 -7.33 -4.30 -7.29
C PHE A 140 -8.74 -4.01 -6.82
N ASP A 141 -9.11 -2.74 -6.81
CA ASP A 141 -10.47 -2.31 -6.57
C ASP A 141 -11.31 -2.54 -7.84
N THR A 142 -12.28 -3.45 -7.73
CA THR A 142 -13.13 -3.84 -8.85
C THR A 142 -14.17 -2.79 -9.23
N LYS A 143 -14.52 -1.89 -8.29
CA LYS A 143 -15.51 -0.81 -8.43
C LYS A 143 -14.86 0.41 -9.07
N GLU A 144 -13.73 0.87 -8.54
CA GLU A 144 -13.00 2.04 -9.05
C GLU A 144 -12.05 1.71 -10.22
N LYS A 145 -11.83 0.41 -10.50
CA LYS A 145 -10.86 -0.07 -11.50
C LYS A 145 -9.45 0.46 -11.24
N LYS A 146 -9.05 0.46 -9.97
CA LYS A 146 -7.78 1.00 -9.49
C LYS A 146 -6.90 -0.10 -8.91
N THR A 147 -5.64 -0.10 -9.32
CA THR A 147 -4.64 -1.06 -8.83
C THR A 147 -3.80 -0.43 -7.72
N PHE A 148 -3.60 -1.17 -6.65
CA PHE A 148 -2.72 -0.86 -5.54
C PHE A 148 -1.61 -1.91 -5.48
N GLU A 149 -0.38 -1.48 -5.21
CA GLU A 149 0.75 -2.36 -4.88
C GLU A 149 1.09 -2.14 -3.41
N PRO A 150 0.34 -2.76 -2.48
CA PRO A 150 0.37 -2.30 -1.10
C PRO A 150 1.48 -2.92 -0.25
N LEU A 151 2.07 -4.05 -0.65
CA LEU A 151 3.00 -4.82 0.19
C LEU A 151 4.47 -4.66 -0.21
N ALA A 152 5.33 -4.40 0.77
CA ALA A 152 6.77 -4.53 0.63
C ALA A 152 7.18 -6.00 0.59
N ASP A 153 8.26 -6.32 -0.12
CA ASP A 153 8.69 -7.70 -0.26
C ASP A 153 9.04 -8.34 1.10
N VAL A 154 8.60 -9.58 1.31
CA VAL A 154 8.83 -10.32 2.57
C VAL A 154 9.75 -11.49 2.33
N GLU A 155 10.80 -11.61 3.14
CA GLU A 155 11.75 -12.72 3.07
C GLU A 155 11.29 -13.89 3.93
N ILE A 156 11.46 -15.10 3.40
CA ILE A 156 11.15 -16.37 4.05
C ILE A 156 12.33 -17.33 3.85
N PHE A 157 12.47 -18.32 4.72
CA PHE A 157 13.47 -19.38 4.56
C PHE A 157 12.77 -20.71 4.27
N VAL A 158 13.21 -21.40 3.22
CA VAL A 158 12.60 -22.64 2.72
C VAL A 158 13.56 -23.80 2.94
N GLU A 159 13.10 -24.81 3.67
CA GLU A 159 13.86 -25.99 4.06
C GLU A 159 13.46 -27.21 3.24
N SER A 160 14.37 -28.19 3.18
CA SER A 160 14.01 -29.54 2.76
C SER A 160 13.32 -30.26 3.92
N ASP A 161 12.52 -31.27 3.59
CA ASP A 161 11.94 -32.17 4.60
C ASP A 161 13.01 -32.97 5.37
#